data_AF-A0A5E4KIN6-F1
#
_entry.id   AF-A0A5E4KIN6-F1
#
_cell.length_a   1.000
_cell.length_b   1.000
_cell.length_c   1.000
_cell.angle_alpha   90.00
_cell.angle_beta   90.00
_cell.angle_gamma   90.00
#
_symmetry.space_group_name_H-M   'P 1'
#
loop_
_entity.id
_entity.type
_entity.pdbx_description
1 polymer ?
#
loop_
_entity_poly.entity_id
_entity_poly.type
_entity_poly.pdbx_seq_one_letter_code
_entity_poly.pdbx_strand_id
1 'polypeptide(L)'
;MLEKLESKIVATRFMTLKYITSSINTDKVDFAKMDIEIPEFSKSLVRIIEFLAEKDPEEMVKREAGVCIENLKKKLNPTLRQDVPVCTSCGERLVVSYKFCTKCGVGLKEQKWAATYKPCEKCQSPIDPKWNNCSNCGNLLIKKVEVAKICPFCKKNIDPNWMMCPFCGSKLKLSIPGQGT
;
A
#
# COMPACT_ATOMS: atom_id res chain seq x y z
N MET A 1 2.05 -1.47 22.92
CA MET A 1 0.99 -1.89 21.96
C MET A 1 1.58 -2.71 20.83
N LEU A 2 2.62 -2.21 20.13
CA LEU A 2 3.29 -2.92 19.03
C LEU A 2 3.81 -4.31 19.45
N GLU A 3 4.51 -4.40 20.57
CA GLU A 3 4.99 -5.68 21.12
C GLU A 3 3.87 -6.71 21.39
N LYS A 4 2.66 -6.23 21.74
CA LYS A 4 1.50 -7.12 21.97
C LYS A 4 0.97 -7.72 20.66
N LEU A 5 1.13 -7.01 19.54
CA LEU A 5 0.81 -7.53 18.21
C LEU A 5 1.80 -8.59 17.74
N GLU A 6 3.04 -8.56 18.25
CA GLU A 6 4.08 -9.55 17.94
C GLU A 6 4.12 -10.71 18.94
N SER A 7 3.21 -10.71 19.92
CA SER A 7 3.14 -11.76 20.96
C SER A 7 2.91 -13.14 20.35
N LYS A 8 3.61 -14.16 20.87
CA LYS A 8 3.35 -15.56 20.51
C LYS A 8 1.95 -16.03 20.93
N ILE A 9 1.34 -15.35 21.90
CA ILE A 9 0.00 -15.68 22.42
C ILE A 9 -1.06 -15.16 21.46
N VAL A 10 -1.82 -16.08 20.86
CA VAL A 10 -2.87 -15.80 19.87
C VAL A 10 -3.90 -14.79 20.42
N ALA A 11 -4.40 -15.04 21.63
CA ALA A 11 -5.39 -14.17 22.27
C ALA A 11 -4.85 -12.73 22.47
N THR A 12 -3.56 -12.58 22.77
CA THR A 12 -2.94 -11.25 22.95
C THR A 12 -2.95 -10.46 21.66
N ARG A 13 -2.53 -11.08 20.53
CA ARG A 13 -2.55 -10.41 19.23
C ARG A 13 -3.97 -10.05 18.82
N PHE A 14 -4.90 -11.02 18.92
CA PHE A 14 -6.29 -10.84 18.55
C PHE A 14 -6.98 -9.72 19.34
N MET A 15 -6.86 -9.72 20.67
CA MET A 15 -7.46 -8.69 21.52
C MET A 15 -6.81 -7.32 21.30
N THR A 16 -5.52 -7.28 20.96
CA THR A 16 -4.85 -6.02 20.63
C THR A 16 -5.40 -5.43 19.32
N LEU A 17 -5.63 -6.26 18.29
CA LEU A 17 -6.25 -5.81 17.03
C LEU A 17 -7.69 -5.30 17.24
N LYS A 18 -8.49 -6.01 18.06
CA LYS A 18 -9.84 -5.56 18.46
C LYS A 18 -9.81 -4.21 19.17
N TYR A 19 -8.89 -4.04 20.11
CA TYR A 19 -8.72 -2.80 20.85
C TYR A 19 -8.33 -1.64 19.93
N ILE A 20 -7.38 -1.85 19.02
CA ILE A 20 -6.96 -0.82 18.04
C ILE A 20 -8.14 -0.43 17.16
N THR A 21 -8.87 -1.41 16.61
CA THR A 21 -10.05 -1.19 15.77
C THR A 21 -11.12 -0.38 16.51
N SER A 22 -11.42 -0.76 17.76
CA SER A 22 -12.37 -0.02 18.61
C SER A 22 -11.91 1.40 18.88
N SER A 23 -10.61 1.60 19.15
CA SER A 23 -10.04 2.92 19.44
C SER A 23 -10.07 3.85 18.21
N ILE A 24 -9.83 3.30 17.01
CA ILE A 24 -9.98 4.03 15.74
C ILE A 24 -11.45 4.42 15.51
N ASN A 25 -12.37 3.48 15.68
CA ASN A 25 -13.80 3.70 15.42
C ASN A 25 -14.44 4.67 16.41
N THR A 26 -13.89 4.78 17.62
CA THR A 26 -14.34 5.74 18.65
C THR A 26 -13.58 7.06 18.64
N ASP A 27 -12.73 7.28 17.63
CA ASP A 27 -11.89 8.46 17.45
C ASP A 27 -11.02 8.83 18.67
N LYS A 28 -10.59 7.82 19.43
CA LYS A 28 -9.80 7.98 20.65
C LYS A 28 -8.28 8.03 20.40
N VAL A 29 -7.86 8.08 19.14
CA VAL A 29 -6.44 7.97 18.75
C VAL A 29 -6.04 9.10 17.82
N ASP A 30 -5.09 9.91 18.27
CA ASP A 30 -4.40 10.89 17.44
C ASP A 30 -3.03 10.31 17.03
N PHE A 31 -2.98 9.77 15.82
CA PHE A 31 -1.77 9.15 15.28
C PHE A 31 -0.65 10.14 14.98
N ALA A 32 -0.96 11.39 14.66
CA ALA A 32 0.06 12.42 14.47
C ALA A 32 0.77 12.71 15.80
N LYS A 33 0.00 12.80 16.90
CA LYS A 33 0.58 12.92 18.24
C LYS A 33 1.43 11.69 18.61
N MET A 34 0.94 10.48 18.31
CA MET A 34 1.70 9.25 18.57
C MET A 34 3.04 9.22 17.82
N ASP A 35 3.08 9.67 16.56
CA ASP A 35 4.32 9.74 15.78
C ASP A 35 5.30 10.81 16.26
N ILE A 36 4.82 11.85 16.96
CA ILE A 36 5.69 12.85 17.62
C ILE A 36 6.38 12.22 18.83
N GLU A 37 5.64 11.47 19.64
CA GLU A 37 6.16 10.80 20.85
C GLU A 37 7.05 9.59 20.51
N ILE A 38 6.63 8.81 19.51
CA ILE A 38 7.32 7.60 19.07
C ILE A 38 7.54 7.71 17.55
N PRO A 39 8.75 8.10 17.11
CA PRO A 39 9.04 8.23 15.69
C PRO A 39 8.71 6.96 14.90
N GLU A 40 8.06 7.14 13.76
CA GLU A 40 7.64 6.04 12.86
C GLU A 40 6.63 5.05 13.48
N PHE A 41 5.93 5.43 14.55
CA PHE A 41 4.91 4.59 15.19
C PHE A 41 3.83 4.13 14.21
N SER A 42 3.18 5.06 13.50
CA SER A 42 2.06 4.74 12.60
C SER A 42 2.50 3.80 11.47
N LYS A 43 3.70 4.02 10.95
CA LYS A 43 4.31 3.18 9.91
C LYS A 43 4.65 1.78 10.42
N SER A 44 5.23 1.67 11.62
CA SER A 44 5.51 0.39 12.27
C SER A 44 4.23 -0.38 12.54
N LEU A 45 3.20 0.31 13.06
CA LEU A 45 1.88 -0.26 13.30
C LEU A 45 1.26 -0.82 12.01
N VAL A 46 1.29 -0.05 10.92
CA VAL A 46 0.80 -0.50 9.60
C VAL A 46 1.55 -1.75 9.14
N ARG A 47 2.88 -1.75 9.18
CA ARG A 47 3.71 -2.89 8.74
C ARG A 47 3.41 -4.16 9.53
N ILE A 48 3.31 -4.06 10.86
CA ILE A 48 3.02 -5.21 11.73
C ILE A 48 1.63 -5.78 11.42
N ILE A 49 0.61 -4.93 11.29
CA ILE A 49 -0.77 -5.40 11.03
C ILE A 49 -0.88 -6.00 9.62
N GLU A 50 -0.22 -5.42 8.60
CA GLU A 50 -0.15 -6.00 7.25
C GLU A 50 0.51 -7.39 7.28
N PHE A 51 1.62 -7.53 8.01
CA PHE A 51 2.27 -8.82 8.19
C PHE A 51 1.34 -9.85 8.86
N LEU A 52 0.62 -9.47 9.92
CA LEU A 52 -0.35 -10.36 10.57
C LEU A 52 -1.49 -10.77 9.63
N ALA A 53 -2.02 -9.82 8.85
CA ALA A 53 -3.09 -10.10 7.89
C ALA A 53 -2.66 -11.11 6.81
N GLU A 54 -1.39 -11.11 6.42
CA GLU A 54 -0.87 -11.99 5.37
C GLU A 54 -0.29 -13.31 5.91
N LYS A 55 0.41 -13.27 7.04
CA LYS A 55 1.33 -14.34 7.48
C LYS A 55 1.01 -14.96 8.85
N ASP A 56 0.05 -14.45 9.63
CA ASP A 56 -0.26 -15.07 10.93
C ASP A 56 -0.72 -16.53 10.73
N PRO A 57 -0.32 -17.49 11.56
CA PRO A 57 -0.77 -18.88 11.41
C PRO A 57 -2.29 -19.04 11.63
N GLU A 58 -2.91 -18.15 12.42
CA GLU A 58 -4.30 -18.27 12.83
C GLU A 58 -5.23 -17.46 11.92
N GLU A 59 -6.13 -18.14 11.21
CA GLU A 59 -7.06 -17.49 10.27
C GLU A 59 -7.95 -16.43 10.91
N MET A 60 -8.34 -16.60 12.18
CA MET A 60 -9.11 -15.57 12.89
C MET A 60 -8.30 -14.29 13.13
N VAL A 61 -6.99 -14.40 13.34
CA VAL A 61 -6.10 -13.25 13.52
C VAL A 61 -5.87 -12.56 12.19
N LYS A 62 -5.67 -13.31 11.10
CA LYS A 62 -5.57 -12.72 9.74
C LYS A 62 -6.80 -11.88 9.39
N ARG A 63 -8.00 -12.43 9.61
CA ARG A 63 -9.26 -11.72 9.33
C ARG A 63 -9.39 -10.45 10.16
N GLU A 64 -9.11 -10.54 11.46
CA GLU A 64 -9.18 -9.37 12.34
C GLU A 64 -8.13 -8.31 11.97
N ALA A 65 -6.91 -8.73 11.61
CA ALA A 65 -5.86 -7.84 11.12
C ALA A 65 -6.27 -7.16 9.82
N GLY A 66 -6.93 -7.89 8.90
CA GLY A 66 -7.51 -7.34 7.67
C GLY A 66 -8.54 -6.24 7.93
N VAL A 67 -9.45 -6.44 8.88
CA VAL A 67 -10.42 -5.40 9.28
C VAL A 67 -9.71 -4.21 9.93
N CYS A 68 -8.75 -4.49 10.82
CA CYS A 68 -8.00 -3.47 11.53
C CYS A 68 -7.18 -2.58 10.57
N ILE A 69 -6.50 -3.19 9.59
CA ILE A 69 -5.68 -2.43 8.64
C ILE A 69 -6.52 -1.56 7.71
N GLU A 70 -7.70 -2.02 7.28
CA GLU A 70 -8.61 -1.22 6.46
C GLU A 70 -9.12 0.02 7.21
N ASN A 71 -9.49 -0.14 8.48
CA ASN A 71 -9.94 0.99 9.31
C ASN A 71 -8.79 1.96 9.62
N LEU A 72 -7.62 1.40 9.96
CA LEU A 72 -6.40 2.20 10.14
C LEU A 72 -6.04 2.94 8.85
N LYS A 73 -6.24 2.30 7.69
CA LYS A 73 -5.98 2.86 6.36
C LYS A 73 -6.91 4.00 5.94
N LYS A 74 -8.07 4.11 6.59
CA LYS A 74 -8.98 5.25 6.38
C LYS A 74 -8.64 6.43 7.28
N LYS A 75 -8.10 6.19 8.49
CA LYS A 75 -7.86 7.23 9.49
C LYS A 75 -6.53 7.97 9.33
N LEU A 76 -5.43 7.27 9.06
CA LEU A 76 -4.12 7.94 8.82
C LEU A 76 -4.09 8.71 7.50
N ASN A 77 -3.32 9.79 7.49
CA ASN A 77 -2.86 10.45 6.27
C ASN A 77 -1.94 9.48 5.46
N PRO A 78 -2.09 9.37 4.13
CA PRO A 78 -1.20 8.57 3.29
C PRO A 78 0.30 8.81 3.53
N THR A 79 0.69 10.05 3.86
CA THR A 79 2.09 10.40 4.18
C THR A 79 2.61 9.76 5.47
N LEU A 80 1.74 9.41 6.42
CA LEU A 80 2.11 8.78 7.69
C LEU A 80 2.34 7.26 7.56
N ARG A 81 1.96 6.66 6.41
CA ARG A 81 2.08 5.21 6.18
C ARG A 81 3.22 4.82 5.25
N GLN A 82 3.78 5.79 4.53
CA GLN A 82 4.74 5.55 3.46
C GLN A 82 6.11 6.07 3.85
N ASP A 83 7.15 5.45 3.28
CA ASP A 83 8.49 6.03 3.25
C ASP A 83 8.45 7.26 2.35
N VAL A 84 8.11 8.40 2.95
CA VAL A 84 7.99 9.68 2.29
C VAL A 84 9.14 10.60 2.67
N PRO A 85 9.57 11.48 1.76
CA PRO A 85 10.57 12.47 2.09
C PRO A 85 10.04 13.42 3.17
N VAL A 86 10.97 13.99 3.91
CA VAL A 86 10.70 15.00 4.92
C VAL A 86 11.23 16.33 4.42
N CYS A 87 10.47 17.39 4.67
CA CYS A 87 10.89 18.75 4.37
C CYS A 87 12.17 19.07 5.15
N THR A 88 13.25 19.36 4.42
CA THR A 88 14.56 19.68 5.03
C THR A 88 14.54 20.98 5.83
N SER A 89 13.51 21.83 5.65
CA SER A 89 13.37 23.11 6.36
C SER A 89 12.55 23.03 7.64
N CYS A 90 11.52 22.16 7.71
CA CYS A 90 10.58 22.17 8.85
C CYS A 90 10.19 20.79 9.40
N GLY A 91 10.73 19.71 8.85
CA GLY A 91 10.46 18.36 9.34
C GLY A 91 9.09 17.79 8.93
N GLU A 92 8.31 18.47 8.10
CA GLU A 92 7.01 17.96 7.63
C GLU A 92 7.17 16.77 6.68
N ARG A 93 6.31 15.76 6.80
CA ARG A 93 6.27 14.64 5.83
C ARG A 93 5.62 15.09 4.53
N LEU A 94 6.20 14.72 3.39
CA LEU A 94 5.83 15.28 2.08
C LEU A 94 5.36 14.20 1.12
N VAL A 95 4.29 14.47 0.37
CA VAL A 95 4.04 13.69 -0.85
C VAL A 95 5.02 14.18 -1.92
N VAL A 96 5.73 13.26 -2.56
CA VAL A 96 6.76 13.55 -3.59
C VAL A 96 6.25 14.40 -4.77
N SER A 97 4.93 14.42 -5.05
CA SER A 97 4.34 15.28 -6.09
C SER A 97 4.12 16.74 -5.68
N TYR A 98 4.29 17.09 -4.41
CA TYR A 98 4.06 18.46 -3.95
C TYR A 98 5.14 19.41 -4.48
N LYS A 99 4.71 20.60 -4.91
CA LYS A 99 5.64 21.66 -5.37
C LYS A 99 6.24 22.44 -4.19
N PHE A 100 5.44 22.63 -3.14
CA PHE A 100 5.78 23.40 -1.94
C PHE A 100 5.42 22.60 -0.69
N CYS A 101 6.17 22.79 0.40
CA CYS A 101 5.81 22.24 1.70
C CYS A 101 4.50 22.88 2.18
N THR A 102 3.49 22.06 2.49
CA THR A 102 2.19 22.55 2.98
C THR A 102 2.26 23.18 4.37
N LYS A 103 3.32 22.90 5.15
CA LYS A 103 3.53 23.48 6.49
C LYS A 103 4.34 24.78 6.48
N CYS A 104 5.42 24.86 5.69
CA CYS A 104 6.33 26.03 5.73
C CYS A 104 6.50 26.78 4.40
N GLY A 105 5.86 26.31 3.31
CA GLY A 105 5.89 26.99 2.01
C GLY A 105 7.17 26.86 1.20
N VAL A 106 8.25 26.26 1.75
CA VAL A 106 9.51 26.09 1.00
C VAL A 106 9.30 25.26 -0.28
N GLY A 107 10.00 25.64 -1.35
CA GLY A 107 10.04 24.87 -2.59
C GLY A 107 10.66 23.48 -2.37
N LEU A 108 10.05 22.45 -2.96
CA LEU A 108 10.45 21.06 -2.73
C LEU A 108 11.34 20.49 -3.84
N LYS A 109 11.28 21.05 -5.05
CA LYS A 109 12.00 20.53 -6.23
C LYS A 109 13.52 20.51 -6.06
N GLU A 110 14.06 21.42 -5.24
CA GLU A 110 15.50 21.63 -5.06
C GLU A 110 16.05 20.91 -3.82
N GLN A 111 15.19 20.25 -3.02
CA GLN A 111 15.65 19.53 -1.84
C GLN A 111 16.39 18.24 -2.25
N LYS A 112 17.41 17.86 -1.46
CA LYS A 112 18.32 16.75 -1.77
C LYS A 112 17.59 15.42 -2.07
N TRP A 113 16.49 15.15 -1.37
CA TRP A 113 15.71 13.92 -1.58
C TRP A 113 14.97 13.92 -2.91
N ALA A 114 14.70 15.06 -3.55
CA ALA A 114 13.97 15.10 -4.81
C ALA A 114 14.73 14.36 -5.93
N ALA A 115 16.07 14.38 -5.88
CA ALA A 115 16.94 13.69 -6.81
C ALA A 115 16.94 12.15 -6.67
N THR A 116 16.43 11.60 -5.56
CA THR A 116 16.38 10.14 -5.36
C THR A 116 15.17 9.47 -6.03
N TYR A 117 14.23 10.25 -6.54
CA TYR A 117 13.03 9.76 -7.20
C TYR A 117 13.19 9.83 -8.72
N LYS A 118 12.70 8.80 -9.43
CA LYS A 118 12.68 8.82 -10.89
C LYS A 118 11.82 10.00 -11.36
N PRO A 119 12.21 10.75 -12.40
CA PRO A 119 11.35 11.76 -13.00
C PRO A 119 10.30 11.12 -13.92
N CYS A 120 9.12 11.73 -14.01
CA CYS A 120 8.12 11.40 -15.01
C CYS A 120 8.67 11.70 -16.42
N GLU A 121 8.64 10.72 -17.31
CA GLU A 121 9.15 10.85 -18.68
C GLU A 121 8.45 11.98 -19.48
N LYS A 122 7.20 12.32 -19.14
CA LYS A 122 6.42 13.36 -19.82
C LYS A 122 6.59 14.77 -19.22
N CYS A 123 6.67 14.91 -17.91
CA CYS A 123 6.63 16.23 -17.24
C CYS A 123 7.79 16.49 -16.28
N GLN A 124 8.74 15.57 -16.18
CA GLN A 124 9.93 15.64 -15.33
C GLN A 124 9.67 15.81 -13.83
N SER A 125 8.42 15.75 -13.39
CA SER A 125 8.10 15.77 -11.96
C SER A 125 8.50 14.45 -11.31
N PRO A 126 9.04 14.47 -10.07
CA PRO A 126 9.34 13.25 -9.32
C PRO A 126 8.11 12.34 -9.19
N ILE A 127 8.32 11.04 -9.35
CA ILE A 127 7.25 10.03 -9.26
C ILE A 127 7.57 8.97 -8.21
N ASP A 128 6.55 8.54 -7.47
CA ASP A 128 6.65 7.35 -6.63
C ASP A 128 6.57 6.09 -7.51
N PRO A 129 7.48 5.10 -7.32
CA PRO A 129 7.44 3.85 -8.07
C PRO A 129 6.14 3.06 -7.96
N LYS A 130 5.35 3.27 -6.90
CA LYS A 130 4.06 2.59 -6.65
C LYS A 130 2.89 3.23 -7.38
N TRP A 131 3.09 4.38 -8.04
CA TRP A 131 2.00 5.08 -8.73
C TRP A 131 1.73 4.49 -10.12
N ASN A 132 0.45 4.30 -10.44
CA ASN A 132 0.01 3.92 -11.78
C ASN A 132 0.06 5.10 -12.76
N ASN A 133 -0.19 6.31 -12.27
CA ASN A 133 -0.28 7.54 -13.06
C ASN A 133 0.51 8.65 -12.37
N CYS A 134 1.15 9.52 -13.16
CA CYS A 134 1.81 10.70 -12.63
C CYS A 134 0.78 11.66 -12.03
N SER A 135 0.90 11.98 -10.75
CA SER A 135 -0.01 12.92 -10.08
C SER A 135 0.10 14.37 -10.60
N ASN A 136 1.17 14.72 -11.30
CA ASN A 136 1.34 16.07 -11.86
C ASN A 136 0.76 16.20 -13.28
N CYS A 137 0.90 15.20 -14.16
CA CYS A 137 0.47 15.33 -15.57
C CYS A 137 -0.44 14.20 -16.08
N GLY A 138 -0.79 13.23 -15.25
CA GLY A 138 -1.67 12.11 -15.59
C GLY A 138 -1.00 10.99 -16.42
N ASN A 139 0.26 11.15 -16.83
CA ASN A 139 0.96 10.15 -17.65
C ASN A 139 0.94 8.77 -16.98
N LEU A 140 0.59 7.72 -17.73
CA LEU A 140 0.61 6.34 -17.25
C LEU A 140 2.08 5.92 -16.99
N LEU A 141 2.37 5.55 -15.75
CA LEU A 141 3.71 5.16 -15.28
C LEU A 141 3.91 3.65 -15.32
N ILE A 142 2.86 2.89 -15.01
CA ILE A 142 2.89 1.43 -15.08
C ILE A 142 2.15 1.01 -16.36
N LYS A 143 2.91 0.54 -17.35
CA LYS A 143 2.32 -0.19 -18.47
C LYS A 143 1.92 -1.55 -17.94
N LYS A 144 0.61 -1.85 -17.86
CA LYS A 144 0.16 -3.22 -17.61
C LYS A 144 0.78 -4.09 -18.68
N VAL A 145 1.73 -4.94 -18.31
CA VAL A 145 2.22 -5.98 -19.20
C VAL A 145 1.09 -6.98 -19.27
N GLU A 146 0.33 -6.96 -20.35
CA GLU A 146 -0.59 -8.05 -20.67
C GLU A 146 0.28 -9.28 -20.93
N VAL A 147 0.44 -10.11 -19.91
CA VAL A 147 1.17 -11.36 -20.05
C VAL A 147 0.28 -12.27 -20.89
N ALA A 148 0.63 -12.41 -22.17
CA ALA A 148 0.00 -13.40 -23.04
C ALA A 148 0.04 -14.76 -22.33
N LYS A 149 -1.13 -15.39 -22.17
CA LYS A 149 -1.20 -16.77 -21.67
C LYS A 149 -0.92 -17.71 -22.83
N ILE A 150 -0.49 -18.92 -22.51
CA ILE A 150 -0.34 -19.99 -23.50
C ILE A 150 -1.54 -20.92 -23.40
N CYS A 151 -2.18 -21.22 -24.53
CA CYS A 151 -3.28 -22.19 -24.55
C CYS A 151 -2.78 -23.56 -24.06
N PRO A 152 -3.40 -24.18 -23.03
CA PRO A 152 -2.92 -25.43 -22.50
C PRO A 152 -3.03 -26.59 -23.50
N PHE A 153 -3.92 -26.47 -24.49
CA PHE A 153 -4.21 -27.49 -25.49
C PHE A 153 -3.32 -27.36 -26.73
N CYS A 154 -3.30 -26.19 -27.39
CA CYS A 154 -2.59 -26.01 -28.67
C CYS A 154 -1.28 -25.21 -28.55
N LYS A 155 -0.90 -24.78 -27.34
CA LYS A 155 0.34 -24.06 -27.02
C LYS A 155 0.57 -22.72 -27.75
N LYS A 156 -0.43 -22.18 -28.42
CA LYS A 156 -0.38 -20.82 -29.00
C LYS A 156 -0.60 -19.75 -27.93
N ASN A 157 -0.01 -18.58 -28.13
CA ASN A 157 -0.28 -17.40 -27.31
C ASN A 157 -1.75 -16.99 -27.46
N ILE A 158 -2.40 -16.71 -26.34
CA ILE A 158 -3.79 -16.34 -26.21
C ILE A 158 -3.92 -15.15 -25.26
N ASP A 159 -4.93 -14.33 -25.49
CA ASP A 159 -5.32 -13.29 -24.54
C ASP A 159 -5.87 -13.95 -23.25
N PRO A 160 -5.43 -13.51 -22.06
CA PRO A 160 -5.93 -14.05 -20.79
C PRO A 160 -7.43 -13.84 -20.56
N ASN A 161 -8.09 -12.93 -21.28
CA ASN A 161 -9.52 -12.63 -21.19
C ASN A 161 -10.38 -13.44 -22.18
N TRP A 162 -9.79 -14.21 -23.09
CA TRP A 162 -10.55 -15.05 -24.02
C TRP A 162 -11.16 -16.26 -23.31
N MET A 163 -12.45 -16.51 -23.54
CA MET A 163 -13.16 -17.68 -23.03
C MET A 163 -12.93 -18.95 -23.88
N MET A 164 -12.46 -18.78 -25.11
CA MET A 164 -12.21 -19.86 -26.07
C MET A 164 -10.96 -19.54 -26.88
N CYS A 165 -10.12 -20.55 -27.12
CA CYS A 165 -8.94 -20.40 -27.97
C CYS A 165 -9.39 -20.28 -29.44
N PRO A 166 -9.07 -19.18 -30.15
CA PRO A 166 -9.48 -19.00 -31.55
C PRO A 166 -8.75 -19.95 -32.51
N PHE A 167 -7.65 -20.57 -32.06
CA PHE A 167 -6.83 -21.45 -32.89
C PHE A 167 -7.25 -22.92 -32.84
N CYS A 168 -7.84 -23.38 -31.73
CA CYS A 168 -8.18 -24.79 -31.55
C CYS A 168 -9.55 -25.03 -30.92
N GLY A 169 -10.33 -23.98 -30.66
CA GLY A 169 -11.68 -24.08 -30.11
C GLY A 169 -11.76 -24.51 -28.64
N SER A 170 -10.61 -24.76 -27.98
CA SER A 170 -10.61 -25.22 -26.59
C SER A 170 -11.15 -24.14 -25.65
N LYS A 171 -12.05 -24.52 -24.74
CA LYS A 171 -12.54 -23.63 -23.69
C LYS A 171 -11.42 -23.29 -22.72
N LEU A 172 -11.15 -22.00 -22.55
CA LEU A 172 -10.11 -21.48 -21.66
C LEU A 172 -10.76 -21.24 -20.30
N LYS A 173 -10.38 -22.03 -19.28
CA LYS A 173 -10.86 -21.78 -17.91
C LYS A 173 -10.18 -20.53 -17.38
N LEU A 174 -10.96 -19.51 -17.04
CA LEU A 174 -10.52 -18.40 -16.21
C LEU A 174 -10.24 -18.96 -14.81
N SER A 175 -9.01 -19.38 -14.54
CA SER A 175 -8.55 -19.44 -13.16
C SER A 175 -8.33 -18.01 -12.68
N ILE A 176 -9.38 -17.42 -12.10
CA ILE A 176 -9.16 -16.42 -11.06
C ILE A 176 -8.56 -17.22 -9.88
N PRO A 177 -7.35 -16.91 -9.40
CA PRO A 177 -6.84 -17.58 -8.21
C PRO A 177 -7.76 -17.22 -7.04
N GLY A 178 -8.54 -18.18 -6.55
CA GLY A 178 -9.33 -18.05 -5.32
C GLY A 178 -10.83 -18.32 -5.42
N GLN A 179 -11.24 -19.48 -5.95
CA GLN A 179 -12.49 -20.15 -5.54
C GLN A 179 -12.44 -21.62 -5.99
N GLY A 180 -12.06 -22.49 -5.06
CA GLY A 180 -12.22 -23.94 -5.20
C GLY A 180 -13.60 -24.34 -4.70
N THR A 181 -14.26 -25.21 -5.46
CA THR A 181 -15.36 -26.07 -4.99
C THR A 181 -14.80 -27.21 -4.15
#